data_AF-A0A2E6QGQ7-F1
#
_entry.id   AF-A0A2E6QGQ7-F1
#
_cell.length_a   1.000
_cell.length_b   1.000
_cell.length_c   1.000
_cell.angle_alpha   90.00
_cell.angle_beta   90.00
_cell.angle_gamma   90.00
#
_symmetry.space_group_name_H-M   'P 1'
#
loop_
_entity.id
_entity.type
_entity.pdbx_description
1 polymer ?
#
loop_
_entity_poly.entity_id
_entity_poly.type
_entity_poly.pdbx_seq_one_letter_code
_entity_poly.pdbx_strand_id
1 'polypeptide(L)' 'MPRPDPYALVAAALECPLDALDADSGLDREPAAWDSMAHLRVMLALEEVYGIVIDDETIERYARMAAILDLHAAARP' A
#
# COMPACT_ATOMS: atom_id res chain seq x y z
N MET A 1 -3.42 18.13 5.61
CA MET A 1 -3.22 17.16 6.71
C MET A 1 -1.84 16.52 6.53
N PRO A 2 -1.12 16.17 7.60
CA PRO A 2 0.10 15.36 7.44
C PRO A 2 -0.27 14.02 6.78
N ARG A 3 0.58 13.55 5.86
CA ARG A 3 0.36 12.24 5.22
C ARG A 3 0.50 11.12 6.26
N PRO A 4 -0.36 10.09 6.23
CA PRO A 4 -0.26 8.95 7.13
C PRO A 4 1.01 8.15 6.88
N ASP A 5 1.46 7.43 7.90
CA ASP A 5 2.50 6.41 7.77
C ASP A 5 2.06 5.37 6.73
N PRO A 6 2.89 5.04 5.71
CA PRO A 6 2.54 4.05 4.71
C PRO A 6 2.14 2.70 5.31
N TYR A 7 2.76 2.24 6.40
CA TYR A 7 2.36 1.00 7.05
C TYR A 7 0.96 1.10 7.66
N ALA A 8 0.63 2.22 8.29
CA ALA A 8 -0.70 2.45 8.86
C ALA A 8 -1.78 2.54 7.77
N LEU A 9 -1.44 3.14 6.62
CA LEU A 9 -2.33 3.22 5.48
C LEU A 9 -2.66 1.82 4.92
N VAL A 10 -1.63 1.01 4.68
CA VAL A 10 -1.80 -0.34 4.14
C VAL A 10 -2.47 -1.26 5.17
N ALA A 11 -2.07 -1.22 6.43
CA ALA A 11 -2.71 -2.01 7.50
C ALA A 11 -4.21 -1.72 7.61
N ALA A 12 -4.61 -0.45 7.54
CA ALA A 12 -6.01 -0.06 7.55
C ALA A 12 -6.76 -0.59 6.31
N ALA A 13 -6.16 -0.51 5.12
CA ALA A 13 -6.75 -1.02 3.89
C ALA A 13 -6.87 -2.55 3.85
N LEU A 14 -5.94 -3.26 4.48
CA LEU A 14 -5.93 -4.71 4.60
C LEU A 14 -6.74 -5.22 5.80
N GLU A 15 -7.20 -4.33 6.68
CA GLU A 15 -7.85 -4.66 7.96
C GLU A 15 -6.99 -5.60 8.82
N CYS A 16 -5.67 -5.39 8.82
CA CYS A 16 -4.71 -6.21 9.54
C CYS A 16 -3.91 -5.42 10.60
N PRO A 17 -3.30 -6.11 11.57
CA PRO A 17 -2.36 -5.49 12.50
C PRO A 17 -1.11 -4.93 11.79
N LEU A 18 -0.57 -3.81 12.29
CA LEU A 18 0.67 -3.20 11.79
C LEU A 18 1.87 -4.15 11.83
N ASP A 19 1.95 -5.00 12.87
CA ASP A 19 3.02 -5.99 13.05
C ASP A 19 2.89 -7.21 12.14
N ALA A 20 1.79 -7.32 11.38
CA ALA A 20 1.63 -8.31 10.31
C ALA A 20 2.21 -7.83 8.96
N LEU A 21 2.71 -6.59 8.87
CA LEU A 21 3.32 -6.03 7.67
C LEU A 21 4.81 -5.77 7.87
N ASP A 22 5.57 -6.12 6.84
CA ASP A 22 6.97 -5.77 6.68
C ASP A 22 7.23 -5.21 5.27
N ALA A 23 8.49 -4.88 4.97
CA ALA A 23 8.85 -4.34 3.65
C ALA A 23 8.66 -5.34 2.50
N ASP A 24 8.63 -6.64 2.79
CA ASP A 24 8.52 -7.73 1.80
C ASP A 24 7.08 -8.21 1.57
N SER A 25 6.15 -7.72 2.40
CA SER A 25 4.72 -7.95 2.33
C SER A 25 4.16 -7.44 1.00
N GLY A 26 3.19 -8.17 0.46
CA GLY A 26 2.61 -7.86 -0.85
C GLY A 26 1.51 -8.83 -1.23
N LEU A 27 0.91 -8.59 -2.39
CA LEU A 27 -0.11 -9.45 -2.99
C LEU A 27 0.39 -10.90 -3.07
N ASP A 28 -0.44 -11.85 -2.60
CA ASP A 28 -0.16 -13.28 -2.56
C ASP A 28 1.08 -13.68 -1.73
N ARG A 29 1.46 -12.85 -0.73
CA ARG A 29 2.53 -13.16 0.22
C ARG A 29 2.04 -13.14 1.66
N GLU A 30 2.30 -14.24 2.36
CA GLU A 30 2.15 -14.31 3.82
C GLU A 30 3.22 -13.46 4.52
N PRO A 31 2.94 -12.93 5.73
CA PRO A 31 1.79 -13.22 6.60
C PRO A 31 0.57 -12.30 6.42
N ALA A 32 0.67 -11.28 5.58
CA ALA A 32 -0.44 -10.36 5.35
C ALA A 32 -1.54 -11.03 4.51
N ALA A 33 -2.81 -10.87 4.90
CA ALA A 33 -3.97 -11.30 4.11
C ALA A 33 -4.20 -10.39 2.88
N TRP A 34 -3.14 -10.14 2.11
CA TRP A 34 -3.15 -9.27 0.95
C TRP A 34 -3.58 -10.04 -0.29
N ASP A 35 -4.90 -10.14 -0.47
CA ASP A 35 -5.52 -10.72 -1.65
C ASP A 35 -5.83 -9.66 -2.74
N SER A 36 -6.40 -10.08 -3.86
CA SER A 36 -6.74 -9.18 -4.98
C SER A 36 -7.72 -8.07 -4.60
N MET A 37 -8.66 -8.32 -3.68
CA MET A 37 -9.63 -7.32 -3.23
C MET A 37 -8.99 -6.34 -2.25
N ALA A 38 -8.13 -6.85 -1.37
CA ALA A 38 -7.31 -6.07 -0.45
C ALA A 38 -6.34 -5.16 -1.22
N HIS A 39 -5.78 -5.65 -2.32
CA HIS A 39 -4.94 -4.84 -3.20
C HIS A 39 -5.70 -3.66 -3.80
N LEU A 40 -6.92 -3.86 -4.29
CA LEU A 40 -7.75 -2.75 -4.78
C LEU A 40 -8.05 -1.72 -3.68
N ARG A 41 -8.30 -2.15 -2.44
CA ARG A 41 -8.48 -1.24 -1.29
C ARG A 41 -7.21 -0.43 -1.01
N VAL A 42 -6.03 -1.05 -1.07
CA VAL A 42 -4.74 -0.36 -0.94
C VAL A 42 -4.59 0.68 -2.06
N MET A 43 -4.88 0.31 -3.32
CA MET A 43 -4.78 1.23 -4.47
C MET A 43 -5.68 2.47 -4.32
N LEU A 44 -6.92 2.30 -3.86
CA LEU A 44 -7.84 3.41 -3.58
C LEU A 44 -7.29 4.34 -2.49
N ALA A 45 -6.73 3.76 -1.42
CA ALA A 45 -6.11 4.53 -0.34
C ALA A 45 -4.86 5.30 -0.82
N LEU A 46 -4.08 4.70 -1.72
CA LEU A 46 -2.91 5.36 -2.32
C LEU A 46 -3.33 6.49 -3.26
N GLU A 47 -4.38 6.32 -4.06
CA GLU A 47 -4.95 7.37 -4.91
C GLU A 47 -5.41 8.57 -4.07
N GLU A 48 -6.13 8.34 -2.97
CA GLU A 48 -6.60 9.43 -2.10
C GLU A 48 -5.46 10.20 -1.43
N VAL A 49 -4.42 9.49 -0.98
CA VAL A 49 -3.32 10.07 -0.19
C VAL A 49 -2.21 10.67 -1.04
N TYR A 50 -1.87 10.02 -2.16
CA TYR A 50 -0.74 10.38 -3.02
C TYR A 50 -1.17 10.95 -4.37
N GLY A 51 -2.45 10.86 -4.75
CA GLY A 51 -2.95 11.33 -6.03
C GLY A 51 -2.46 10.49 -7.22
N ILE A 52 -2.15 9.21 -7.00
CA ILE A 52 -1.79 8.30 -8.10
C ILE A 52 -3.04 7.96 -8.92
N VAL A 53 -2.86 7.69 -10.21
CA VAL A 53 -3.93 7.15 -11.06
C VAL A 53 -3.93 5.64 -10.91
N ILE A 54 -5.10 5.01 -10.79
CA ILE A 54 -5.23 3.55 -10.76
C ILE A 54 -5.38 3.04 -12.20
N ASP A 55 -4.36 2.33 -12.67
CA ASP A 55 -4.26 1.68 -13.97
C ASP A 55 -3.46 0.37 -13.86
N ASP A 56 -3.36 -0.39 -14.95
CA ASP A 56 -2.69 -1.70 -14.94
C ASP A 56 -1.22 -1.58 -14.47
N GLU A 57 -0.51 -0.51 -14.86
CA GLU A 57 0.88 -0.30 -14.46
C GLU A 57 1.01 -0.06 -12.96
N THR A 58 0.20 0.83 -12.40
CA THR A 58 0.24 1.20 -10.98
C THR A 58 -0.27 0.07 -10.10
N ILE A 59 -1.27 -0.69 -10.54
CA ILE A 59 -1.76 -1.90 -9.87
C ILE A 59 -0.61 -2.91 -9.73
N GLU A 60 0.14 -3.18 -10.79
CA GLU A 60 1.28 -4.10 -10.71
C GLU A 60 2.43 -3.52 -9.87
N ARG A 61 2.71 -2.22 -10.02
CA ARG A 61 3.81 -1.53 -9.35
C ARG A 61 3.67 -1.51 -7.83
N TYR A 62 2.47 -1.24 -7.32
CA TYR A 62 2.22 -1.09 -5.88
C TYR A 62 1.70 -2.37 -5.22
N ALA A 63 1.90 -3.53 -5.84
CA ALA A 63 1.57 -4.84 -5.27
C ALA A 63 2.49 -5.28 -4.11
N ARG A 64 3.44 -4.42 -3.71
CA ARG A 64 4.40 -4.70 -2.62
C ARG A 64 4.59 -3.48 -1.74
N MET A 65 4.79 -3.72 -0.45
CA MET A 65 5.04 -2.68 0.54
C MET A 65 6.26 -1.83 0.20
N ALA A 66 7.37 -2.45 -0.25
CA ALA A 66 8.57 -1.73 -0.68
C ALA A 66 8.28 -0.60 -1.70
N ALA A 67 7.45 -0.85 -2.71
CA ALA A 67 7.12 0.14 -3.72
C ALA A 67 6.29 1.32 -3.15
N ILE A 68 5.46 1.04 -2.14
CA ILE A 68 4.67 2.04 -1.43
C ILE A 68 5.58 2.90 -0.53
N LEU A 69 6.59 2.30 0.10
CA LEU A 69 7.61 3.03 0.88
C LEU A 69 8.40 3.97 -0.02
N ASP A 70 8.80 3.50 -1.21
CA ASP A 70 9.50 4.32 -2.20
C ASP A 70 8.64 5.50 -2.66
N LEU A 71 7.35 5.27 -2.92
CA LEU A 71 6.38 6.32 -3.25
C LEU A 71 6.30 7.37 -2.13
N HIS A 72 6.21 6.93 -0.87
CA HIS A 72 6.16 7.82 0.28
C HIS A 72 7.44 8.66 0.41
N ALA A 73 8.61 8.06 0.21
CA ALA A 73 9.90 8.73 0.26
C ALA A 73 10.07 9.75 -0.88
N ALA A 74 9.66 9.40 -2.11
CA ALA A 74 9.76 10.25 -3.28
C ALA A 74 8.80 11.45 -3.21
N ALA A 75 7.66 11.28 -2.55
CA ALA A 75 6.66 12.33 -2.42
C ALA A 75 6.95 13.32 -1.28
N ARG A 76 8.11 13.26 -0.60
CA ARG A 76 8.48 14.19 0.47
C ARG A 76 8.78 15.59 -0.13
N PRO A 77 8.24 16.68 0.45
CA PRO A 77 8.58 18.05 0.02
C PRO A 77 10.05 18.41 0.26
#